data_AF-A0A2W4ZZX4-F1
#
_entry.id   AF-A0A2W4ZZX4-F1
#
_cell.length_a   1.000
_cell.length_b   1.000
_cell.length_c   1.000
_cell.angle_alpha   90.00
_cell.angle_beta   90.00
_cell.angle_gamma   90.00
#
_symmetry.space_group_name_H-M   'P 1'
#
loop_
_entity.id
_entity.type
_entity.pdbx_description
1 polymer ?
#
loop_
_entity_poly.entity_id
_entity_poly.type
_entity_poly.pdbx_seq_one_letter_code
_entity_poly.pdbx_strand_id
1 'polypeptide(L)'
;MSDIFREVDEALQKEKAAKFWKEYGPTLILAAVIMVGATAATTAYQTWNHWRDREETTKLLNAMQSKDIVPALEQVASDTRGGHEAIALMAAASKEADEKNFAKSADLYGKVAEDGSAPDYLSDLAVILGTRAQLLVPGSTPDYKPLAEKIEKVANDKSSPFRVQAKVEAALLYGDGLNDYAKALSLLDGIDKERAPASLIEKGRAMQQVYKSEAAQAAPESKQQ
;
A
#
# COMPACT_ATOMS: atom_id res chain seq x y z
N MET A 1 11.56 -66.93 34.99
CA MET A 1 10.09 -66.73 35.02
C MET A 1 9.75 -65.26 34.74
N SER A 2 10.22 -64.71 33.62
CA SER A 2 10.01 -63.29 33.27
C SER A 2 9.55 -63.09 31.82
N ASP A 3 9.65 -64.11 30.95
CA ASP A 3 9.22 -63.98 29.55
C ASP A 3 7.70 -64.05 29.36
N ILE A 4 7.00 -64.94 30.07
CA ILE A 4 5.53 -65.09 29.92
C ILE A 4 4.76 -63.82 30.34
N PHE A 5 5.19 -63.12 31.40
CA PHE A 5 4.55 -61.87 31.82
C PHE A 5 4.81 -60.73 30.83
N ARG A 6 5.96 -60.74 30.17
CA ARG A 6 6.34 -59.75 29.16
C ARG A 6 5.61 -59.98 27.84
N GLU A 7 5.41 -61.24 27.43
CA GLU A 7 4.57 -61.61 26.28
C GLU A 7 3.08 -61.27 26.51
N VAL A 8 2.56 -61.44 27.73
CA VAL A 8 1.16 -61.11 28.05
C VAL A 8 0.95 -59.60 28.09
N ASP A 9 1.86 -58.82 28.68
CA ASP A 9 1.79 -57.36 28.63
C ASP A 9 1.97 -56.82 27.20
N GLU A 10 2.83 -57.43 26.38
CA GLU A 10 2.95 -57.08 24.96
C GLU A 10 1.67 -57.39 24.17
N ALA A 11 1.01 -58.53 24.43
CA ALA A 11 -0.25 -58.87 23.80
C ALA A 11 -1.37 -57.89 24.18
N LEU A 12 -1.45 -57.50 25.46
CA LEU A 12 -2.42 -56.51 25.95
C LEU A 12 -2.15 -55.10 25.41
N GLN A 13 -0.89 -54.69 25.27
CA GLN A 13 -0.55 -53.42 24.64
C GLN A 13 -0.89 -53.43 23.15
N LYS A 14 -0.60 -54.53 22.43
CA LYS A 14 -0.98 -54.69 21.02
C LYS A 14 -2.48 -54.65 20.84
N GLU A 15 -3.25 -55.27 21.72
CA GLU A 15 -4.72 -55.27 21.65
C GLU A 15 -5.32 -53.88 21.95
N LYS A 16 -4.77 -53.16 22.93
CA LYS A 16 -5.17 -51.77 23.21
C LYS A 16 -4.83 -50.83 22.06
N ALA A 17 -3.64 -50.95 21.47
CA ALA A 17 -3.23 -50.19 20.30
C ALA A 17 -4.12 -50.52 19.09
N ALA A 18 -4.42 -51.80 18.87
CA ALA A 18 -5.30 -52.24 17.80
C ALA A 18 -6.74 -51.72 17.99
N LYS A 19 -7.27 -51.73 19.22
CA LYS A 19 -8.61 -51.22 19.53
C LYS A 19 -8.69 -49.71 19.33
N PHE A 20 -7.67 -48.96 19.78
CA PHE A 20 -7.56 -47.52 19.56
C PHE A 20 -7.46 -47.16 18.08
N TRP A 21 -6.68 -47.93 17.30
CA TRP A 21 -6.58 -47.74 15.85
C TRP A 21 -7.88 -48.10 15.11
N LYS A 22 -8.62 -49.11 15.57
CA LYS A 22 -9.91 -49.49 14.98
C LYS A 22 -10.99 -48.44 15.22
N GLU A 23 -10.94 -47.76 16.37
CA GLU A 23 -11.94 -46.77 16.79
C GLU A 23 -11.62 -45.36 16.29
N TYR A 24 -10.37 -44.91 16.37
CA TYR A 24 -9.94 -43.55 15.98
C TYR A 24 -9.18 -43.47 14.66
N GLY A 25 -8.66 -44.58 14.13
CA GLY A 25 -7.92 -44.62 12.87
C GLY A 25 -8.70 -44.04 11.68
N PRO A 26 -9.98 -44.40 11.46
CA PRO A 26 -10.79 -43.81 10.39
C PRO A 26 -10.95 -42.28 10.52
N THR A 27 -11.13 -41.77 11.74
CA THR A 27 -11.30 -40.34 12.01
C THR A 27 -10.00 -39.57 11.80
N LEU A 28 -8.87 -40.13 12.23
CA LEU A 28 -7.53 -39.57 11.98
C LEU A 28 -7.21 -39.52 10.48
N ILE A 29 -7.55 -40.58 9.74
CA ILE A 29 -7.38 -40.62 8.27
C ILE A 29 -8.26 -39.56 7.61
N LEU A 30 -9.53 -39.43 8.01
CA LEU A 30 -10.43 -38.41 7.47
C LEU A 30 -9.91 -36.99 7.73
N ALA A 31 -9.43 -36.71 8.94
CA ALA A 31 -8.84 -35.42 9.29
C ALA A 31 -7.58 -35.11 8.45
N ALA A 32 -6.71 -36.12 8.26
CA ALA A 32 -5.53 -35.97 7.40
C ALA A 32 -5.90 -35.70 5.94
N VAL A 33 -6.92 -36.39 5.40
CA VAL A 33 -7.40 -36.19 4.02
C VAL A 33 -7.99 -34.78 3.84
N ILE A 34 -8.78 -34.29 4.80
CA ILE A 34 -9.33 -32.92 4.76
C ILE A 34 -8.20 -31.89 4.79
N MET A 35 -7.20 -32.08 5.65
CA MET A 35 -6.05 -31.17 5.76
C MET A 35 -5.26 -31.12 4.45
N VAL A 36 -4.93 -32.28 3.87
CA VAL A 36 -4.25 -32.36 2.57
C VAL A 36 -5.11 -31.77 1.45
N GLY A 37 -6.42 -32.01 1.44
CA GLY A 37 -7.35 -31.43 0.47
C GLY A 37 -7.43 -29.91 0.55
N ALA A 38 -7.48 -29.35 1.77
CA ALA A 38 -7.46 -27.91 1.99
C ALA A 38 -6.13 -27.29 1.50
N THR A 39 -5.00 -27.92 1.84
CA THR A 39 -3.68 -27.48 1.35
C THR A 39 -3.61 -27.55 -0.17
N ALA A 40 -4.03 -28.66 -0.78
CA ALA A 40 -4.04 -28.85 -2.23
C ALA A 40 -4.90 -27.80 -2.95
N ALA A 41 -6.08 -27.48 -2.41
CA ALA A 41 -6.96 -26.44 -2.93
C ALA A 41 -6.29 -25.06 -2.87
N THR A 42 -5.67 -24.70 -1.73
CA THR A 42 -4.94 -23.44 -1.60
C THR A 42 -3.72 -23.36 -2.53
N THR A 43 -2.95 -24.44 -2.67
CA THR A 43 -1.77 -24.46 -3.54
C THR A 43 -2.15 -24.43 -5.02
N ALA A 44 -3.26 -25.08 -5.40
CA ALA A 44 -3.76 -25.05 -6.79
C ALA A 44 -4.23 -23.64 -7.18
N TYR A 45 -4.95 -22.95 -6.27
CA TYR A 45 -5.36 -21.56 -6.46
C TYR A 45 -4.15 -20.60 -6.56
N GLN A 46 -3.17 -20.75 -5.66
CA GLN A 46 -1.94 -19.96 -5.69
C GLN A 46 -1.12 -20.20 -6.97
N THR A 47 -1.00 -21.46 -7.41
CA THR A 47 -0.24 -21.80 -8.62
C THR A 47 -0.90 -21.22 -9.87
N TRP A 48 -2.23 -21.29 -9.98
CA TRP A 48 -2.96 -20.67 -11.10
C TRP A 48 -2.75 -19.15 -11.16
N ASN A 49 -2.77 -18.47 -10.01
CA ASN A 49 -2.47 -17.04 -9.94
C ASN A 49 -1.02 -16.74 -10.33
N HIS A 50 -0.05 -17.52 -9.84
CA HIS A 50 1.37 -17.31 -10.15
C HIS A 50 1.73 -17.46 -11.64
N TRP A 51 1.05 -18.34 -12.38
CA TRP A 51 1.25 -18.44 -13.82
C TRP A 51 0.73 -17.20 -14.55
N ARG A 52 -0.44 -16.67 -14.14
CA ARG A 52 -1.02 -15.45 -14.72
C ARG A 52 -0.17 -14.23 -14.39
N ASP A 53 0.27 -14.08 -13.13
CA ASP A 53 1.08 -12.96 -12.68
C ASP A 53 2.43 -12.87 -13.40
N ARG A 54 3.05 -14.01 -13.74
CA ARG A 54 4.28 -14.05 -14.54
C ARG A 54 4.07 -13.54 -15.96
N GLU A 55 2.96 -13.92 -16.59
CA GLU A 55 2.64 -13.45 -17.94
C GLU A 55 2.38 -11.95 -17.95
N GLU A 56 1.59 -11.45 -16.99
CA GLU A 56 1.30 -10.01 -16.88
C GLU A 56 2.55 -9.19 -16.54
N THR A 57 3.42 -9.69 -15.66
CA THR A 57 4.72 -9.05 -15.39
C THR A 57 5.60 -8.99 -16.62
N THR A 58 5.59 -10.05 -17.45
CA THR A 58 6.37 -10.09 -18.70
C THR A 58 5.83 -9.07 -19.70
N LYS A 59 4.51 -8.93 -19.83
CA LYS A 59 3.89 -7.88 -20.66
C LYS A 59 4.29 -6.48 -20.19
N LEU A 60 4.28 -6.24 -18.88
CA LEU A 60 4.69 -4.96 -18.28
C LEU A 60 6.17 -4.64 -18.56
N LEU A 61 7.06 -5.62 -18.42
CA LEU A 61 8.48 -5.47 -18.74
C LEU A 61 8.70 -5.19 -20.23
N ASN A 62 7.99 -5.89 -21.11
CA ASN A 62 8.08 -5.67 -22.56
C ASN A 62 7.54 -4.28 -22.94
N ALA A 63 6.47 -3.81 -22.30
CA ALA A 63 5.93 -2.47 -22.51
C ALA A 63 6.92 -1.38 -22.11
N MET A 64 7.69 -1.57 -21.02
CA MET A 64 8.74 -0.63 -20.61
C MET A 64 9.96 -0.59 -21.57
N GLN A 65 10.14 -1.61 -22.41
CA GLN A 65 11.20 -1.67 -23.42
C GLN A 65 10.74 -1.20 -24.81
N SER A 66 9.46 -0.86 -24.96
CA SER A 66 8.91 -0.41 -26.24
C SER A 66 9.43 0.98 -26.60
N LYS A 67 9.35 1.34 -27.88
CA LYS A 67 9.66 2.72 -28.33
C LYS A 67 8.62 3.73 -27.83
N ASP A 68 7.37 3.30 -27.78
CA ASP A 68 6.21 4.07 -27.31
C ASP A 68 5.74 3.50 -25.97
N ILE A 69 6.48 3.84 -24.90
CA ILE A 69 6.33 3.24 -23.56
C ILE A 69 4.94 3.51 -22.98
N VAL A 70 4.45 4.75 -23.07
CA VAL A 70 3.17 5.12 -22.44
C VAL A 70 1.99 4.39 -23.08
N PRO A 71 1.79 4.40 -24.41
CA PRO A 71 0.69 3.64 -25.02
C PRO A 71 0.77 2.14 -24.75
N ALA A 72 1.98 1.56 -24.74
CA ALA A 72 2.16 0.15 -24.43
C ALA A 72 1.77 -0.18 -22.98
N LEU A 73 2.09 0.69 -22.02
CA LEU A 73 1.70 0.51 -20.62
C LEU A 73 0.19 0.73 -20.41
N GLU A 74 -0.42 1.70 -21.08
CA GLU A 74 -1.89 1.90 -21.05
C GLU A 74 -2.64 0.70 -21.65
N GLN A 75 -2.07 0.05 -22.67
CA GLN A 75 -2.61 -1.21 -23.19
C GLN A 75 -2.50 -2.33 -22.15
N VAL A 76 -1.36 -2.51 -21.50
CA VAL A 76 -1.20 -3.50 -20.42
C VAL A 76 -2.17 -3.23 -19.28
N ALA A 77 -2.39 -1.97 -18.91
CA ALA A 77 -3.38 -1.61 -17.89
C ALA A 77 -4.79 -2.05 -18.29
N SER A 78 -5.16 -1.88 -19.57
CA SER A 78 -6.48 -2.29 -20.08
C SER A 78 -6.68 -3.80 -20.12
N ASP A 79 -5.61 -4.56 -20.32
CA ASP A 79 -5.60 -6.02 -20.39
C ASP A 79 -5.50 -6.69 -19.01
N THR A 80 -5.09 -5.94 -17.98
CA THR A 80 -4.86 -6.42 -16.61
C THR A 80 -5.91 -5.88 -15.64
N ARG A 81 -5.87 -6.36 -14.39
CA ARG A 81 -6.74 -5.91 -13.30
C ARG A 81 -6.02 -5.83 -11.97
N GLY A 82 -6.51 -4.98 -11.07
CA GLY A 82 -6.02 -4.82 -9.71
C GLY A 82 -4.58 -4.33 -9.67
N GLY A 83 -3.72 -4.99 -8.89
CA GLY A 83 -2.33 -4.54 -8.70
C GLY A 83 -1.51 -4.38 -9.99
N HIS A 84 -1.74 -5.22 -11.01
CA HIS A 84 -1.01 -5.11 -12.28
C HIS A 84 -1.48 -3.91 -13.11
N GLU A 85 -2.80 -3.64 -13.13
CA GLU A 85 -3.39 -2.45 -13.75
C GLU A 85 -2.85 -1.18 -13.08
N ALA A 86 -2.85 -1.16 -11.74
CA ALA A 86 -2.30 -0.07 -10.95
C ALA A 86 -0.81 0.18 -11.27
N ILE A 87 0.03 -0.85 -11.28
CA ILE A 87 1.46 -0.71 -11.59
C ILE A 87 1.68 -0.20 -13.03
N ALA A 88 0.91 -0.71 -14.00
CA ALA A 88 1.01 -0.28 -15.40
C ALA A 88 0.67 1.21 -15.56
N LEU A 89 -0.44 1.65 -14.95
CA LEU A 89 -0.86 3.05 -14.95
C LEU A 89 0.13 3.96 -14.21
N MET A 90 0.66 3.52 -13.06
CA MET A 90 1.67 4.29 -12.32
C MET A 90 2.98 4.43 -13.08
N ALA A 91 3.40 3.38 -13.80
CA ALA A 91 4.58 3.42 -14.66
C ALA A 91 4.37 4.35 -15.85
N ALA A 92 3.19 4.30 -16.49
CA ALA A 92 2.79 5.22 -17.55
C ALA A 92 2.79 6.68 -17.04
N ALA A 93 2.22 6.92 -15.86
CA ALA A 93 2.18 8.23 -15.22
C ALA A 93 3.57 8.77 -14.90
N SER A 94 4.49 7.92 -14.42
CA SER A 94 5.87 8.30 -14.16
C SER A 94 6.60 8.70 -15.45
N LYS A 95 6.37 7.95 -16.53
CA LYS A 95 6.97 8.25 -17.84
C LYS A 95 6.48 9.58 -18.41
N GLU A 96 5.19 9.86 -18.29
CA GLU A 96 4.61 11.17 -18.65
C GLU A 96 5.17 12.30 -17.79
N ALA A 97 5.42 12.07 -16.49
CA ALA A 97 6.07 13.05 -15.62
C ALA A 97 7.51 13.35 -16.04
N ASP A 98 8.28 12.34 -16.46
CA ASP A 98 9.65 12.51 -16.98
C ASP A 98 9.67 13.36 -18.26
N GLU A 99 8.62 13.22 -19.09
CA GLU A 99 8.40 14.02 -20.30
C GLU A 99 7.78 15.39 -20.01
N LYS A 100 7.58 15.75 -18.72
CA LYS A 100 6.96 16.98 -18.22
C LYS A 100 5.47 17.14 -18.61
N ASN A 101 4.82 16.06 -19.01
CA ASN A 101 3.39 16.01 -19.28
C ASN A 101 2.61 15.79 -17.98
N PHE A 102 2.79 16.71 -17.02
CA PHE A 102 2.27 16.57 -15.65
C PHE A 102 0.74 16.45 -15.58
N ALA A 103 0.01 17.06 -16.52
CA ALA A 103 -1.45 16.94 -16.57
C ALA A 103 -1.90 15.49 -16.87
N LYS A 104 -1.25 14.82 -17.83
CA LYS A 104 -1.53 13.42 -18.16
C LYS A 104 -1.03 12.48 -17.07
N SER A 105 0.13 12.78 -16.48
CA SER A 105 0.65 12.06 -15.31
C SER A 105 -0.34 12.09 -14.14
N ALA A 106 -0.89 13.27 -13.82
CA ALA A 106 -1.89 13.44 -12.77
C ALA A 106 -3.18 12.65 -13.03
N ASP A 107 -3.66 12.62 -14.27
CA ASP A 107 -4.84 11.83 -14.67
C ASP A 107 -4.60 10.32 -14.47
N LEU A 108 -3.46 9.81 -14.92
CA LEU A 108 -3.10 8.40 -14.78
C LEU A 108 -2.95 7.97 -13.32
N TYR A 109 -2.30 8.79 -12.48
CA TYR A 109 -2.28 8.54 -11.03
C TYR A 109 -3.67 8.65 -10.40
N GLY A 110 -4.50 9.58 -10.87
CA GLY A 110 -5.89 9.74 -10.44
C GLY A 110 -6.72 8.46 -10.64
N LYS A 111 -6.58 7.82 -11.81
CA LYS A 111 -7.25 6.55 -12.11
C LYS A 111 -6.89 5.45 -11.11
N VAL A 112 -5.63 5.33 -10.73
CA VAL A 112 -5.18 4.34 -9.73
C VAL A 112 -5.70 4.68 -8.33
N ALA A 113 -5.70 5.96 -7.96
CA ALA A 113 -6.21 6.41 -6.67
C ALA A 113 -7.73 6.21 -6.49
N GLU A 114 -8.47 6.07 -7.59
CA GLU A 114 -9.93 5.90 -7.60
C GLU A 114 -10.36 4.45 -7.91
N ASP A 115 -9.44 3.60 -8.31
CA ASP A 115 -9.68 2.18 -8.57
C ASP A 115 -9.75 1.38 -7.26
N GLY A 116 -10.95 0.93 -6.92
CA GLY A 116 -11.19 0.07 -5.74
C GLY A 116 -10.64 -1.36 -5.87
N SER A 117 -10.12 -1.75 -7.04
CA SER A 117 -9.43 -3.03 -7.23
C SER A 117 -7.91 -2.95 -7.01
N ALA A 118 -7.37 -1.74 -6.97
CA ALA A 118 -5.97 -1.50 -6.66
C ALA A 118 -5.69 -1.77 -5.17
N PRO A 119 -4.55 -2.41 -4.82
CA PRO A 119 -4.11 -2.54 -3.44
C PRO A 119 -4.00 -1.18 -2.75
N ASP A 120 -4.48 -1.08 -1.50
CA ASP A 120 -4.53 0.19 -0.74
C ASP A 120 -3.22 0.99 -0.76
N TYR A 121 -2.08 0.31 -0.61
CA TYR A 121 -0.77 0.97 -0.62
C TYR A 121 -0.41 1.59 -1.98
N LEU A 122 -0.87 1.01 -3.10
CA LEU A 122 -0.68 1.60 -4.43
C LEU A 122 -1.62 2.78 -4.64
N SER A 123 -2.87 2.67 -4.19
CA SER A 123 -3.85 3.76 -4.23
C SER A 123 -3.36 4.97 -3.41
N ASP A 124 -2.86 4.74 -2.19
CA ASP A 124 -2.26 5.77 -1.33
C ASP A 124 -1.06 6.45 -1.99
N LEU A 125 -0.17 5.66 -2.59
CA LEU A 125 1.00 6.20 -3.30
C LEU A 125 0.57 7.01 -4.53
N ALA A 126 -0.46 6.54 -5.25
CA ALA A 126 -1.01 7.24 -6.40
C ALA A 126 -1.68 8.57 -6.02
N VAL A 127 -2.33 8.65 -4.86
CA VAL A 127 -2.83 9.93 -4.31
C VAL A 127 -1.67 10.91 -4.16
N ILE A 128 -0.59 10.50 -3.51
CA ILE A 128 0.57 11.35 -3.25
C ILE A 128 1.24 11.81 -4.55
N LEU A 129 1.55 10.87 -5.45
CA LEU A 129 2.23 11.18 -6.71
C LEU A 129 1.32 11.98 -7.66
N GLY A 130 0.03 11.68 -7.70
CA GLY A 130 -0.96 12.42 -8.48
C GLY A 130 -1.06 13.88 -8.03
N THR A 131 -1.11 14.13 -6.72
CA THR A 131 -1.09 15.51 -6.21
C THR A 131 0.20 16.25 -6.57
N ARG A 132 1.37 15.60 -6.44
CA ARG A 132 2.63 16.22 -6.88
C ARG A 132 2.64 16.55 -8.37
N ALA A 133 2.13 15.66 -9.21
CA ALA A 133 1.99 15.91 -10.64
C ALA A 133 1.08 17.12 -10.90
N GLN A 134 -0.06 17.24 -10.20
CA GLN A 134 -0.95 18.39 -10.34
C GLN A 134 -0.29 19.72 -9.95
N LEU A 135 0.55 19.73 -8.91
CA LEU A 135 1.31 20.91 -8.49
C LEU A 135 2.36 21.35 -9.52
N LEU A 136 2.84 20.43 -10.37
CA LEU A 136 3.88 20.69 -11.36
C LEU A 136 3.32 21.09 -12.74
N VAL A 137 2.00 21.12 -12.92
CA VAL A 137 1.37 21.52 -14.19
C VAL A 137 1.71 22.98 -14.50
N PRO A 138 2.44 23.27 -15.60
CA PRO A 138 2.86 24.63 -15.90
C PRO A 138 1.67 25.55 -16.16
N GLY A 139 1.67 26.73 -15.53
CA GLY A 139 0.63 27.74 -15.73
C GLY A 139 -0.73 27.38 -15.13
N SER A 140 -0.81 26.33 -14.30
CA SER A 140 -2.00 25.98 -13.54
C SER A 140 -1.74 26.12 -12.05
N THR A 141 -2.70 26.68 -11.32
CA THR A 141 -2.72 26.62 -9.85
C THR A 141 -3.85 25.68 -9.48
N PRO A 142 -3.56 24.45 -9.03
CA PRO A 142 -4.60 23.50 -8.68
C PRO A 142 -5.35 23.98 -7.44
N ASP A 143 -6.59 23.53 -7.29
CA ASP A 143 -7.33 23.77 -6.05
C ASP A 143 -6.68 22.95 -4.92
N TYR A 144 -5.99 23.64 -4.03
CA TYR A 144 -5.23 23.03 -2.94
C TYR A 144 -6.14 22.32 -1.93
N LYS A 145 -7.39 22.76 -1.75
CA LYS A 145 -8.30 22.20 -0.74
C LYS A 145 -8.69 20.75 -1.01
N PRO A 146 -9.26 20.37 -2.17
CA PRO A 146 -9.59 18.98 -2.45
C PRO A 146 -8.35 18.08 -2.46
N LEU A 147 -7.19 18.60 -2.86
CA LEU A 147 -5.93 17.85 -2.83
C LEU A 147 -5.44 17.58 -1.41
N ALA A 148 -5.48 18.60 -0.57
CA ALA A 148 -5.12 18.47 0.83
C ALA A 148 -6.05 17.49 1.56
N GLU A 149 -7.36 17.55 1.30
CA GLU A 149 -8.34 16.62 1.86
C GLU A 149 -8.13 15.18 1.36
N LYS A 150 -7.74 14.98 0.09
CA LYS A 150 -7.44 13.64 -0.46
C LYS A 150 -6.20 13.03 0.21
N ILE A 151 -5.11 13.78 0.35
CA ILE A 151 -3.90 13.31 1.04
C ILE A 151 -4.14 13.15 2.54
N GLU A 152 -4.96 14.00 3.16
CA GLU A 152 -5.29 13.90 4.58
C GLU A 152 -5.92 12.54 4.94
N LYS A 153 -6.71 11.95 4.03
CA LYS A 153 -7.23 10.58 4.21
C LYS A 153 -6.10 9.57 4.37
N VAL A 154 -5.06 9.66 3.52
CA VAL A 154 -3.85 8.81 3.61
C VAL A 154 -3.04 9.13 4.88
N ALA A 155 -2.97 10.40 5.27
CA ALA A 155 -2.27 10.85 6.48
C ALA A 155 -2.93 10.38 7.78
N ASN A 156 -4.23 10.13 7.73
CA ASN A 156 -5.02 9.63 8.86
C ASN A 156 -5.09 8.10 8.91
N ASP A 157 -4.78 7.41 7.81
CA ASP A 157 -4.74 5.95 7.81
C ASP A 157 -3.48 5.41 8.51
N LYS A 158 -3.69 4.75 9.65
CA LYS A 158 -2.62 4.14 10.47
C LYS A 158 -1.98 2.92 9.83
N SER A 159 -2.67 2.22 8.92
CA SER A 159 -2.08 1.09 8.18
C SER A 159 -1.22 1.52 7.01
N SER A 160 -1.42 2.74 6.49
CA SER A 160 -0.70 3.21 5.33
C SER A 160 0.81 3.34 5.61
N PRO A 161 1.68 2.71 4.79
CA PRO A 161 3.12 2.91 4.89
C PRO A 161 3.53 4.34 4.51
N PHE A 162 2.67 5.07 3.78
CA PHE A 162 2.93 6.43 3.32
C PHE A 162 2.35 7.50 4.25
N ARG A 163 1.76 7.12 5.38
CA ARG A 163 1.09 8.03 6.32
C ARG A 163 1.93 9.26 6.69
N VAL A 164 3.20 9.06 7.09
CA VAL A 164 4.06 10.17 7.52
C VAL A 164 4.41 11.09 6.35
N GLN A 165 4.60 10.52 5.17
CA GLN A 165 4.85 11.31 3.96
C GLN A 165 3.60 12.11 3.57
N ALA A 166 2.42 11.50 3.63
CA ALA A 166 1.14 12.16 3.43
C ALA A 166 0.91 13.30 4.44
N LYS A 167 1.27 13.13 5.72
CA LYS A 167 1.20 14.22 6.72
C LYS A 167 2.04 15.43 6.30
N VAL A 168 3.29 15.21 5.88
CA VAL A 168 4.19 16.29 5.46
C VAL A 168 3.68 16.98 4.20
N GLU A 169 3.14 16.23 3.25
CA GLU A 169 2.59 16.80 2.01
C GLU A 169 1.25 17.50 2.21
N ALA A 170 0.35 16.96 3.04
CA ALA A 170 -0.87 17.65 3.43
C ALA A 170 -0.56 18.95 4.18
N ALA A 171 0.43 18.93 5.08
CA ALA A 171 0.87 20.14 5.78
C ALA A 171 1.43 21.19 4.82
N LEU A 172 2.17 20.78 3.78
CA LEU A 172 2.61 21.68 2.71
C LEU A 172 1.41 22.34 2.01
N LEU A 173 0.41 21.55 1.60
CA LEU A 173 -0.77 22.06 0.90
C LEU A 173 -1.61 23.01 1.76
N TYR A 174 -1.78 22.70 3.05
CA TYR A 174 -2.48 23.59 3.97
C TYR A 174 -1.69 24.86 4.28
N GLY A 175 -0.40 24.74 4.57
CA GLY A 175 0.44 25.87 4.98
C GLY A 175 0.80 26.80 3.82
N ASP A 176 1.31 26.25 2.72
CA ASP A 176 1.79 27.02 1.56
C ASP A 176 0.66 27.34 0.57
N GLY A 177 -0.21 26.36 0.31
CA GLY A 177 -1.30 26.51 -0.66
C GLY A 177 -2.50 27.30 -0.12
N LEU A 178 -2.92 27.01 1.11
CA LEU A 178 -4.14 27.58 1.70
C LEU A 178 -3.90 28.63 2.79
N ASN A 179 -2.63 28.83 3.22
CA ASN A 179 -2.27 29.64 4.38
C ASN A 179 -2.98 29.23 5.69
N ASP A 180 -3.43 27.98 5.78
CA ASP A 180 -3.98 27.39 7.00
C ASP A 180 -2.86 26.78 7.85
N TYR A 181 -2.09 27.66 8.48
CA TYR A 181 -0.96 27.27 9.32
C TYR A 181 -1.40 26.46 10.55
N ALA A 182 -2.61 26.71 11.07
CA ALA A 182 -3.13 25.97 12.22
C ALA A 182 -3.32 24.49 11.89
N LYS A 183 -3.95 24.20 10.74
CA LYS A 183 -4.14 22.82 10.28
C LYS A 183 -2.83 22.17 9.87
N ALA A 184 -1.93 22.90 9.20
CA ALA A 184 -0.60 22.40 8.86
C ALA A 184 0.22 21.99 10.11
N LEU A 185 0.22 22.83 11.15
CA LEU A 185 0.91 22.52 12.41
C LEU A 185 0.29 21.33 13.15
N SER A 186 -1.04 21.18 13.11
CA SER A 186 -1.71 20.02 13.70
C SER A 186 -1.32 18.71 13.00
N LEU A 187 -1.15 18.70 11.68
CA LEU A 187 -0.76 17.50 10.94
C LEU A 187 0.69 17.08 11.21
N LEU A 188 1.56 18.05 11.44
CA LEU A 188 2.97 17.83 11.76
C LEU A 188 3.22 17.54 13.25
N ASP A 189 2.20 17.64 14.11
CA ASP A 189 2.37 17.38 15.52
C ASP A 189 2.86 15.96 15.79
N GLY A 190 3.82 15.84 16.70
CA GLY A 190 4.43 14.56 17.07
C GLY A 190 5.23 13.85 15.97
N ILE A 191 5.57 14.50 14.84
CA ILE A 191 6.31 13.86 13.74
C ILE A 191 7.64 13.24 14.19
N ASP A 192 8.24 13.78 15.26
CA ASP A 192 9.49 13.30 15.87
C ASP A 192 9.42 11.90 16.45
N LYS A 193 8.21 11.45 16.78
CA LYS A 193 7.94 10.14 17.37
C LYS A 193 7.50 9.11 16.33
N GLU A 194 7.26 9.56 15.10
CA GLU A 194 6.80 8.71 14.01
C GLU A 194 7.95 7.85 13.46
N ARG A 195 7.61 6.62 13.03
CA ARG A 195 8.58 5.72 12.43
C ARG A 195 8.75 6.04 10.94
N ALA A 196 9.66 6.96 10.62
CA ALA A 196 9.94 7.42 9.26
C ALA A 196 11.45 7.69 9.03
N PRO A 197 11.91 7.80 7.77
CA PRO A 197 13.27 8.21 7.45
C PRO A 197 13.62 9.56 8.08
N ALA A 198 14.87 9.72 8.54
CA ALA A 198 15.33 10.93 9.24
C ALA A 198 15.11 12.20 8.40
N SER A 199 15.39 12.16 7.09
CA SER A 199 15.19 13.28 6.18
C SER A 199 13.73 13.76 6.11
N LEU A 200 12.76 12.86 6.26
CA LEU A 200 11.35 13.21 6.26
C LEU A 200 10.92 13.87 7.57
N ILE A 201 11.44 13.38 8.70
CA ILE A 201 11.21 13.98 10.02
C ILE A 201 11.83 15.39 10.06
N GLU A 202 13.06 15.54 9.57
CA GLU A 202 13.75 16.84 9.47
C GLU A 202 12.97 17.83 8.60
N LYS A 203 12.46 17.38 7.45
CA LYS A 203 11.61 18.20 6.58
C LYS A 203 10.35 18.68 7.32
N GLY A 204 9.67 17.79 8.04
CA GLY A 204 8.50 18.16 8.83
C GLY A 204 8.82 19.14 9.97
N ARG A 205 9.94 18.96 10.68
CA ARG A 205 10.41 19.93 11.70
C ARG A 205 10.67 21.31 11.12
N ALA A 206 11.36 21.35 9.97
CA ALA A 206 11.65 22.61 9.29
C ALA A 206 10.34 23.32 8.90
N MET A 207 9.36 22.60 8.36
CA MET A 207 8.03 23.13 8.07
C MET A 207 7.32 23.65 9.32
N GLN A 208 7.38 22.93 10.45
CA GLN A 208 6.79 23.41 11.69
C GLN A 208 7.40 24.74 12.15
N GLN A 209 8.71 24.92 11.99
CA GLN A 209 9.37 26.18 12.36
C GLN A 209 8.91 27.32 11.44
N VAL A 210 8.87 27.09 10.13
CA VAL A 210 8.39 28.07 9.14
C VAL A 210 6.94 28.45 9.44
N TYR A 211 6.03 27.48 9.55
CA TYR A 211 4.61 27.78 9.76
C TYR A 211 4.29 28.39 11.14
N LYS A 212 5.09 28.11 12.18
CA LYS A 212 4.99 28.84 13.46
C LYS A 212 5.37 30.31 13.30
N SER A 213 6.42 30.59 12.54
CA SER A 213 6.85 31.96 12.25
C SER A 213 5.79 32.70 11.41
N GLU A 214 5.32 32.09 10.33
CA GLU A 214 4.28 32.68 9.46
C GLU A 214 2.97 32.92 10.23
N ALA A 215 2.52 31.96 11.04
CA ALA A 215 1.33 32.13 11.88
C ALA A 215 1.47 33.28 12.89
N ALA A 216 2.66 33.50 13.45
CA ALA A 216 2.92 34.60 14.36
C ALA A 216 2.94 35.96 13.64
N GLN A 217 3.45 36.01 12.41
CA GLN A 217 3.45 37.22 11.57
C GLN A 217 2.05 37.57 11.04
N ALA A 218 1.24 36.56 10.71
CA ALA A 218 -0.14 36.71 10.28
C ALA A 218 -1.11 37.15 11.39
N ALA A 219 -0.65 37.20 12.64
CA ALA A 219 -1.40 37.71 13.79
C ALA A 219 -0.85 39.09 14.24
N PRO A 220 -1.03 40.19 13.48
CA PRO A 220 -0.53 41.49 13.90
C PRO A 220 -1.35 42.02 15.08
N GLU A 221 -0.64 42.32 16.17
CA GLU A 221 -0.90 43.34 17.20
C GLU A 221 -2.37 43.56 17.66
N SER A 222 -2.88 42.73 18.58
CA SER A 222 -4.05 43.06 19.41
C SER A 222 -3.70 43.26 20.90
N LYS A 223 -2.47 43.66 21.22
CA LYS A 223 -2.04 43.94 22.61
C LYS A 223 -1.03 45.08 22.74
N GLN A 224 -1.26 46.22 22.11
CA GLN A 224 -0.72 47.50 22.58
C GLN A 224 -1.67 48.65 22.19
N GLN A 225 -2.77 48.80 22.94
CA GLN A 225 -3.44 50.08 23.22
C GLN A 225 -4.42 49.90 24.37
#